data_AF-A0A6J8DF50-F1
#
_entry.id   AF-A0A6J8DF50-F1
#
_cell.length_a   1.000
_cell.length_b   1.000
_cell.length_c   1.000
_cell.angle_alpha   90.00
_cell.angle_beta   90.00
_cell.angle_gamma   90.00
#
_symmetry.space_group_name_H-M   'P 1'
#
loop_
_entity.id
_entity.type
_entity.pdbx_description
1 polymer ?
#
loop_
_entity_poly.entity_id
_entity_poly.type
_entity_poly.pdbx_seq_one_letter_code
_entity_poly.pdbx_strand_id
1 'polypeptide(L)'
;MKIKSGWDGEGECKCSVSVDGSWAHVGFSSRFGFVSVISVDTGKVLDYVTLSNECKSCKKWEREGKTHTRDFLQWFVEHEKYCTLNHDGSAKTMKEQGAVILFRRSVEKHSLQYTTYVGDGDRRKLEDGKQLTGKGRLTNKLMNSFQTFYGVAIRNKKGNVNAMRQNVMTRLFHYASTAENPMHHFCPEGDTSWCKWQVDKERGSSTYRPLKNPLSEVVVKILEPVFEKLSDEKLLSCAEKCLTQNQNESLHHVIWSYLPKGEYHSAGEIQLGTAPAVRHFNSGMENVNTNPFEKANISVGDNNKRLWINNDSTRIRHSLYKASQKGKKRRKQLIAMEAQHQDTLQYDDSYAKDKYYKSSTSDNPSEKGRDRLNVKHVANP
;
A
#
# COMPACT_ATOMS: atom_id res chain seq x y z
N MET A 1 -22.49 8.11 23.29
CA MET A 1 -21.18 7.80 23.89
C MET A 1 -20.35 9.07 23.83
N LYS A 2 -20.12 9.74 24.96
CA LYS A 2 -19.40 11.04 25.00
C LYS A 2 -17.91 10.76 24.83
N ILE A 3 -17.33 11.24 23.73
CA ILE A 3 -15.88 11.27 23.54
C ILE A 3 -15.38 12.42 24.43
N LYS A 4 -14.72 12.09 25.54
CA LYS A 4 -13.87 13.07 26.24
C LYS A 4 -12.63 13.27 25.38
N SER A 5 -12.52 14.42 24.72
CA SER A 5 -11.22 14.95 24.32
C SER A 5 -10.42 15.18 25.61
N GLY A 6 -9.26 14.52 25.73
CA GLY A 6 -8.24 14.90 26.72
C GLY A 6 -7.84 16.33 26.42
N TRP A 7 -8.45 17.27 27.13
CA TRP A 7 -8.09 18.67 27.14
C TRP A 7 -7.44 18.89 28.50
N ASP A 8 -6.13 18.65 28.51
CA ASP A 8 -5.30 18.82 29.68
C ASP A 8 -4.71 20.21 29.47
N GLY A 9 -5.26 21.20 30.18
CA GLY A 9 -4.82 22.59 30.10
C GLY A 9 -3.29 22.65 30.23
N GLU A 10 -2.66 23.32 29.27
CA GLU A 10 -1.21 23.43 29.08
C GLU A 10 -0.52 22.17 28.50
N GLY A 11 -0.81 21.82 27.24
CA GLY A 11 -0.09 20.71 26.58
C GLY A 11 -0.40 20.57 25.08
N GLU A 12 0.65 20.33 24.28
CA GLU A 12 0.58 20.10 22.83
C GLU A 12 -0.46 19.01 22.47
N CYS A 13 -1.27 19.27 21.44
CA CYS A 13 -2.27 18.31 20.98
C CYS A 13 -1.59 17.15 20.23
N LYS A 14 -1.75 15.91 20.74
CA LYS A 14 -1.15 14.71 20.16
C LYS A 14 -2.04 14.12 19.08
N CYS A 15 -1.47 13.79 17.91
CA CYS A 15 -2.18 13.13 16.83
C CYS A 15 -1.37 11.94 16.29
N SER A 16 -2.07 10.82 15.99
CA SER A 16 -1.49 9.70 15.26
C SER A 16 -1.55 9.98 13.76
N VAL A 17 -0.47 9.68 13.03
CA VAL A 17 -0.38 10.02 11.61
C VAL A 17 0.12 8.85 10.74
N SER A 18 -0.33 8.84 9.49
CA SER A 18 0.25 8.02 8.44
C SER A 18 1.10 8.91 7.55
N VAL A 19 2.32 8.47 7.23
CA VAL A 19 3.24 9.23 6.37
C VAL A 19 3.62 8.38 5.18
N ASP A 20 3.39 8.94 4.00
CA ASP A 20 3.76 8.27 2.76
C ASP A 20 4.14 9.28 1.69
N GLY A 21 4.89 8.79 0.70
CA GLY A 21 5.37 9.58 -0.41
C GLY A 21 5.10 8.92 -1.75
N SER A 22 5.01 9.74 -2.78
CA SER A 22 4.89 9.29 -4.16
C SER A 22 5.73 10.14 -5.09
N TRP A 23 6.09 9.57 -6.22
CA TRP A 23 7.02 10.16 -7.19
C TRP A 23 6.35 10.39 -8.55
N ALA A 24 6.82 11.43 -9.24
CA ALA A 24 6.26 11.86 -10.52
C ALA A 24 6.42 10.80 -11.62
N HIS A 25 7.50 10.02 -11.57
CA HIS A 25 7.72 8.89 -12.47
C HIS A 25 7.67 7.57 -11.72
N VAL A 26 7.30 6.51 -12.43
CA VAL A 26 7.28 5.14 -11.87
C VAL A 26 8.72 4.67 -11.64
N GLY A 27 9.02 4.29 -10.40
CA GLY A 27 10.35 3.83 -9.98
C GLY A 27 11.16 4.88 -9.21
N PHE A 28 12.28 4.46 -8.62
CA PHE A 28 13.13 5.28 -7.74
C PHE A 28 14.12 6.20 -8.49
N SER A 29 13.90 6.44 -9.79
CA SER A 29 14.69 7.34 -10.62
C SER A 29 14.09 8.75 -10.74
N SER A 30 12.95 8.99 -10.10
CA SER A 30 12.28 10.28 -10.19
C SER A 30 13.08 11.40 -9.52
N ARG A 31 13.07 12.57 -10.14
CA ARG A 31 13.71 13.79 -9.63
C ARG A 31 12.82 14.64 -8.74
N PHE A 32 11.56 14.23 -8.63
CA PHE A 32 10.52 14.93 -7.90
C PHE A 32 9.66 13.93 -7.13
N GLY A 33 9.41 14.23 -5.87
CA GLY A 33 8.49 13.48 -5.03
C GLY A 33 7.71 14.41 -4.13
N PHE A 34 6.61 13.91 -3.60
CA PHE A 34 5.97 14.53 -2.45
C PHE A 34 5.93 13.54 -1.31
N VAL A 35 5.91 14.07 -0.09
CA VAL A 35 5.67 13.33 1.14
C VAL A 35 4.53 14.02 1.86
N SER A 36 3.57 13.24 2.35
CA SER A 36 2.37 13.75 3.00
C SER A 36 2.14 13.09 4.34
N VAL A 37 1.50 13.82 5.24
CA VAL A 37 1.03 13.33 6.54
C VAL A 37 -0.49 13.35 6.56
N ILE A 38 -1.09 12.20 6.82
CA ILE A 38 -2.53 12.03 6.98
C ILE A 38 -2.84 11.71 8.43
N SER A 39 -3.76 12.45 9.04
CA SER A 39 -4.28 12.14 10.37
C SER A 39 -4.98 10.78 10.34
N VAL A 40 -4.60 9.90 11.26
CA VAL A 40 -5.23 8.59 11.42
C VAL A 40 -6.69 8.73 11.85
N ASP A 41 -6.98 9.71 12.70
CA ASP A 41 -8.30 9.88 13.31
C ASP A 41 -9.31 10.48 12.33
N THR A 42 -8.88 11.47 11.54
CA THR A 42 -9.76 12.21 10.61
C THR A 42 -9.67 11.72 9.17
N GLY A 43 -8.60 11.01 8.81
CA GLY A 43 -8.29 10.66 7.42
C GLY A 43 -7.97 11.88 6.54
N LYS A 44 -7.69 13.04 7.12
CA LYS A 44 -7.37 14.28 6.40
C LYS A 44 -5.86 14.48 6.32
N VAL A 45 -5.40 15.03 5.20
CA VAL A 45 -4.02 15.49 5.05
C VAL A 45 -3.80 16.67 5.98
N LEU A 46 -2.83 16.56 6.88
CA LEU A 46 -2.45 17.60 7.83
C LEU A 46 -1.39 18.52 7.23
N ASP A 47 -0.35 17.93 6.61
CA ASP A 47 0.73 18.67 5.97
C ASP A 47 1.35 17.82 4.84
N TYR A 48 2.06 18.48 3.94
CA TYR A 48 2.85 17.83 2.90
C TYR A 48 4.07 18.67 2.52
N VAL A 49 5.07 18.01 1.94
CA VAL A 49 6.27 18.65 1.41
C VAL A 49 6.56 18.08 0.03
N THR A 50 6.89 18.96 -0.91
CA THR A 50 7.42 18.57 -2.22
C THR A 50 8.94 18.64 -2.16
N LEU A 51 9.58 17.59 -2.63
CA LEU A 51 11.02 17.44 -2.65
C LEU A 51 11.51 17.25 -4.08
N SER A 52 12.66 17.85 -4.36
CA SER A 52 13.32 17.72 -5.64
C SER A 52 14.83 17.77 -5.50
N ASN A 53 15.48 16.94 -6.32
CA ASN A 53 16.93 16.97 -6.53
C ASN A 53 17.32 17.76 -7.79
N GLU A 54 16.42 18.62 -8.29
CA GLU A 54 16.67 19.41 -9.49
C GLU A 54 16.08 20.82 -9.38
N CYS A 55 16.89 21.81 -9.76
CA CYS A 55 16.41 23.13 -10.10
C CYS A 55 16.85 23.50 -11.51
N LYS A 56 15.90 23.79 -12.40
CA LYS A 56 16.18 24.18 -13.80
C LYS A 56 17.02 25.46 -13.87
N SER A 57 16.75 26.41 -12.98
CA SER A 57 17.48 27.68 -12.93
C SER A 57 18.93 27.46 -12.50
N CYS A 58 19.18 26.70 -11.42
CA CYS A 58 20.55 26.34 -11.03
C CYS A 58 21.28 25.55 -12.13
N LYS A 59 20.62 24.57 -12.75
CA LYS A 59 21.20 23.80 -13.86
C LYS A 59 21.51 24.64 -15.10
N LYS A 60 20.83 25.78 -15.30
CA LYS A 60 21.18 26.71 -16.37
C LYS A 60 22.55 27.34 -16.09
N TRP A 61 22.75 27.85 -14.87
CA TRP A 61 24.02 28.44 -14.45
C TRP A 61 25.18 27.45 -14.46
N GLU A 62 24.94 26.20 -14.05
CA GLU A 62 25.92 25.11 -14.14
C GLU A 62 26.31 24.82 -15.59
N ARG A 63 25.32 24.70 -16.50
CA ARG A 63 25.58 24.46 -17.93
C ARG A 63 26.36 25.59 -18.59
N GLU A 64 26.12 26.83 -18.16
CA GLU A 64 26.86 27.99 -18.64
C GLU A 64 28.26 28.11 -18.03
N GLY A 65 28.61 27.29 -17.03
CA GLY A 65 29.91 27.34 -16.36
C GLY A 65 30.14 28.60 -15.52
N LYS A 66 29.09 29.36 -15.20
CA LYS A 66 29.17 30.69 -14.57
C LYS A 66 28.89 30.70 -13.07
N THR A 67 28.87 29.54 -12.42
CA THR A 67 28.53 29.39 -10.99
C THR A 67 29.54 30.05 -10.03
N HIS A 68 30.73 30.41 -10.51
CA HIS A 68 31.76 31.11 -9.74
C HIS A 68 31.73 32.63 -9.92
N THR A 69 30.80 33.15 -10.73
CA THR A 69 30.75 34.59 -11.06
C THR A 69 30.02 35.38 -9.98
N ARG A 70 30.34 36.68 -9.86
CA ARG A 70 29.62 37.60 -8.98
C ARG A 70 28.14 37.70 -9.36
N ASP A 71 27.83 37.63 -10.65
CA ASP A 71 26.45 37.66 -11.17
C ASP A 71 25.64 36.46 -10.67
N PHE A 72 26.26 35.28 -10.63
CA PHE A 72 25.63 34.10 -10.03
C PHE A 72 25.35 34.29 -8.54
N LEU A 73 26.31 34.81 -7.76
CA LEU A 73 26.12 35.02 -6.32
C LEU A 73 24.99 36.01 -6.04
N GLN A 74 24.94 37.12 -6.78
CA GLN A 74 23.87 38.11 -6.67
C GLN A 74 22.50 37.50 -7.01
N TRP A 75 22.43 36.76 -8.11
CA TRP A 75 21.22 36.05 -8.50
C TRP A 75 20.82 34.97 -7.49
N PHE A 76 21.78 34.23 -6.93
CA PHE A 76 21.54 33.11 -6.03
C PHE A 76 20.93 33.58 -4.71
N VAL A 77 21.37 34.71 -4.16
CA VAL A 77 20.77 35.31 -2.94
C VAL A 77 19.28 35.58 -3.13
N GLU A 78 18.86 36.04 -4.30
CA GLU A 78 17.45 36.25 -4.62
C GLU A 78 16.74 34.92 -4.92
N HIS A 79 17.42 33.99 -5.60
CA HIS A 79 16.87 32.71 -6.02
C HIS A 79 16.73 31.69 -4.87
N GLU A 80 17.54 31.77 -3.82
CA GLU A 80 17.58 30.80 -2.72
C GLU A 80 16.19 30.50 -2.17
N LYS A 81 15.36 31.54 -2.03
CA LYS A 81 13.97 31.45 -1.55
C LYS A 81 13.03 30.66 -2.47
N TYR A 82 13.35 30.60 -3.75
CA TYR A 82 12.57 29.96 -4.81
C TYR A 82 13.26 28.71 -5.37
N CYS A 83 14.44 28.36 -4.82
CA CYS A 83 15.22 27.24 -5.30
C CYS A 83 14.46 25.94 -5.05
N THR A 84 14.28 25.16 -6.10
CA THR A 84 13.54 23.90 -6.03
C THR A 84 14.46 22.73 -5.68
N LEU A 85 15.78 22.93 -5.74
CA LEU A 85 16.77 21.94 -5.30
C LEU A 85 16.81 21.93 -3.77
N ASN A 86 16.02 21.06 -3.17
CA ASN A 86 15.83 20.99 -1.71
C ASN A 86 16.05 19.58 -1.13
N HIS A 87 16.48 18.64 -1.96
CA HIS A 87 16.88 17.29 -1.57
C HIS A 87 18.20 16.92 -2.23
N ASP A 88 19.15 16.49 -1.41
CA ASP A 88 20.37 15.85 -1.88
C ASP A 88 20.25 14.34 -1.69
N GLY A 89 20.41 13.58 -2.77
CA GLY A 89 20.29 12.12 -2.77
C GLY A 89 19.21 11.54 -3.71
N SER A 90 18.92 10.27 -3.47
CA SER A 90 18.04 9.44 -4.30
C SER A 90 16.56 9.72 -4.07
N ALA A 91 15.69 9.33 -5.00
CA ALA A 91 14.24 9.42 -4.81
C ALA A 91 13.75 8.73 -3.52
N LYS A 92 14.45 7.67 -3.09
CA LYS A 92 14.13 6.91 -1.88
C LYS A 92 14.34 7.74 -0.60
N THR A 93 15.45 8.46 -0.52
CA THR A 93 15.80 9.28 0.65
C THR A 93 14.88 10.50 0.80
N MET A 94 14.17 10.89 -0.25
CA MET A 94 13.13 11.93 -0.16
C MET A 94 12.02 11.57 0.84
N LYS A 95 11.62 10.30 0.94
CA LYS A 95 10.57 9.88 1.89
C LYS A 95 11.00 10.11 3.34
N GLU A 96 12.24 9.74 3.65
CA GLU A 96 12.84 9.89 4.98
C GLU A 96 13.03 11.37 5.34
N GLN A 97 13.67 12.15 4.46
CA GLN A 97 13.85 13.59 4.68
C GLN A 97 12.51 14.33 4.78
N GLY A 98 11.55 13.99 3.93
CA GLY A 98 10.23 14.59 3.96
C GLY A 98 9.50 14.31 5.26
N ALA A 99 9.59 13.08 5.78
CA ALA A 99 9.03 12.75 7.09
C ALA A 99 9.66 13.60 8.21
N VAL A 100 10.99 13.76 8.23
CA VAL A 100 11.68 14.59 9.23
C VAL A 100 11.21 16.05 9.16
N ILE A 101 11.11 16.62 7.95
CA ILE A 101 10.62 18.00 7.75
C ILE A 101 9.20 18.15 8.29
N LEU A 102 8.32 17.20 7.99
CA LEU A 102 6.91 17.26 8.38
C LEU A 102 6.72 17.08 9.90
N PHE A 103 7.51 16.22 10.54
CA PHE A 103 7.51 16.07 12.00
C PHE A 103 8.03 17.31 12.72
N ARG A 104 9.03 18.01 12.15
CA ARG A 104 9.50 19.28 12.72
C ARG A 104 8.42 20.38 12.58
N ARG A 105 7.84 20.50 11.38
CA ARG A 105 6.77 21.48 11.09
C ARG A 105 5.53 21.27 11.94
N SER A 106 5.24 20.04 12.37
CA SER A 106 4.04 19.75 13.15
C SER A 106 4.01 20.56 14.45
N VAL A 107 5.15 20.64 15.15
CA VAL A 107 5.30 21.42 16.38
C VAL A 107 5.36 22.91 16.06
N GLU A 108 6.25 23.30 15.14
CA GLU A 108 6.56 24.71 14.85
C GLU A 108 5.39 25.48 14.22
N LYS A 109 4.62 24.84 13.34
CA LYS A 109 3.59 25.49 12.52
C LYS A 109 2.17 25.14 12.93
N HIS A 110 1.97 23.95 13.48
CA HIS A 110 0.63 23.40 13.73
C HIS A 110 0.32 23.15 15.21
N SER A 111 1.30 23.33 16.11
CA SER A 111 1.16 23.01 17.54
C SER A 111 0.61 21.58 17.79
N LEU A 112 0.99 20.66 16.89
CA LEU A 112 0.58 19.26 16.89
C LEU A 112 1.81 18.36 17.07
N GLN A 113 1.74 17.42 17.99
CA GLN A 113 2.78 16.41 18.16
C GLN A 113 2.37 15.11 17.45
N TYR A 114 3.14 14.72 16.43
CA TYR A 114 2.95 13.44 15.75
C TYR A 114 3.58 12.30 16.57
N THR A 115 2.76 11.34 17.00
CA THR A 115 3.16 10.34 18.01
C THR A 115 3.40 8.93 17.48
N THR A 116 2.96 8.61 16.26
CA THR A 116 3.05 7.25 15.70
C THR A 116 3.26 7.32 14.19
N TYR A 117 4.12 6.44 13.64
CA TYR A 117 4.48 6.36 12.22
C TYR A 117 4.21 4.95 11.67
N VAL A 118 3.69 4.86 10.45
CA VAL A 118 3.47 3.61 9.69
C VAL A 118 3.99 3.80 8.27
N GLY A 119 4.94 2.97 7.82
CA GLY A 119 5.53 3.04 6.47
C GLY A 119 6.09 1.70 5.99
N ASP A 120 6.42 1.62 4.70
CA ASP A 120 6.90 0.39 4.04
C ASP A 120 8.40 0.14 4.30
N GLY A 121 8.75 -1.13 4.57
CA GLY A 121 10.13 -1.59 4.74
C GLY A 121 10.64 -2.41 3.54
N ASP A 122 11.93 -2.24 3.20
CA ASP A 122 12.55 -2.81 1.99
C ASP A 122 13.29 -4.16 2.21
N ARG A 123 13.50 -4.90 1.12
CA ARG A 123 14.16 -6.23 1.07
C ARG A 123 15.65 -6.15 0.70
N ARG A 124 16.49 -7.01 1.30
CA ARG A 124 17.95 -7.18 1.02
C ARG A 124 18.28 -8.57 0.45
N LYS A 125 19.45 -8.72 -0.17
CA LYS A 125 20.04 -10.02 -0.59
C LYS A 125 20.60 -10.79 0.63
N LEU A 126 20.67 -12.12 0.54
CA LEU A 126 21.10 -13.01 1.62
C LEU A 126 22.61 -13.32 1.55
N GLU A 127 23.17 -13.81 2.66
CA GLU A 127 24.60 -14.16 2.81
C GLU A 127 25.09 -15.25 1.84
N ASP A 128 24.18 -16.09 1.35
CA ASP A 128 24.47 -17.17 0.40
C ASP A 128 24.52 -16.70 -1.08
N GLY A 129 24.45 -15.39 -1.31
CA GLY A 129 24.45 -14.79 -2.64
C GLY A 129 23.17 -15.04 -3.47
N LYS A 130 22.17 -15.73 -2.90
CA LYS A 130 20.91 -16.08 -3.58
C LYS A 130 19.78 -15.18 -3.13
N GLN A 131 18.73 -15.16 -3.95
CA GLN A 131 17.51 -14.44 -3.63
C GLN A 131 16.70 -15.20 -2.56
N LEU A 132 15.93 -14.45 -1.78
CA LEU A 132 15.02 -14.98 -0.74
C LEU A 132 13.92 -15.88 -1.35
N THR A 133 13.65 -15.74 -2.65
CA THR A 133 12.58 -16.40 -3.39
C THR A 133 13.08 -17.61 -4.21
N GLY A 134 12.20 -18.60 -4.47
CA GLY A 134 12.50 -19.77 -5.31
C GLY A 134 11.88 -21.09 -4.83
N LYS A 135 12.11 -22.18 -5.59
CA LYS A 135 11.65 -23.55 -5.24
C LYS A 135 12.40 -24.04 -3.99
N GLY A 136 11.66 -24.44 -2.95
CA GLY A 136 12.23 -24.77 -1.63
C GLY A 136 12.58 -23.54 -0.75
N ARG A 137 12.19 -22.33 -1.18
CA ARG A 137 12.34 -21.05 -0.46
C ARG A 137 11.00 -20.31 -0.40
N LEU A 138 11.00 -19.01 -0.09
CA LEU A 138 9.79 -18.18 -0.09
C LEU A 138 9.23 -18.04 -1.51
N THR A 139 8.22 -18.85 -1.84
CA THR A 139 7.44 -18.69 -3.07
C THR A 139 6.45 -17.54 -2.93
N ASN A 140 6.00 -16.93 -4.03
CA ASN A 140 4.93 -15.92 -4.02
C ASN A 140 3.66 -16.44 -3.32
N LYS A 141 3.33 -17.71 -3.53
CA LYS A 141 2.21 -18.38 -2.85
C LYS A 141 2.40 -18.43 -1.34
N LEU A 142 3.62 -18.72 -0.87
CA LEU A 142 3.93 -18.75 0.55
C LEU A 142 3.94 -17.34 1.17
N MET A 143 4.53 -16.35 0.49
CA MET A 143 4.50 -14.95 0.93
C MET A 143 3.06 -14.43 1.05
N ASN A 144 2.21 -14.68 0.04
CA ASN A 144 0.80 -14.31 0.08
C ASN A 144 0.05 -15.01 1.23
N SER A 145 0.42 -16.26 1.52
CA SER A 145 -0.12 -16.99 2.68
C SER A 145 0.31 -16.38 4.01
N PHE A 146 1.59 -16.01 4.16
CA PHE A 146 2.09 -15.32 5.36
C PHE A 146 1.44 -13.95 5.54
N GLN A 147 1.31 -13.15 4.48
CA GLN A 147 0.61 -11.85 4.53
C GLN A 147 -0.87 -12.01 4.92
N THR A 148 -1.56 -12.98 4.31
CA THR A 148 -2.96 -13.27 4.63
C THR A 148 -3.10 -13.67 6.09
N PHE A 149 -2.24 -14.59 6.55
CA PHE A 149 -2.25 -15.08 7.91
C PHE A 149 -1.94 -13.97 8.92
N TYR A 150 -0.90 -13.16 8.67
CA TYR A 150 -0.55 -12.02 9.51
C TYR A 150 -1.72 -11.03 9.62
N GLY A 151 -2.37 -10.70 8.50
CA GLY A 151 -3.56 -9.87 8.50
C GLY A 151 -4.75 -10.49 9.25
N VAL A 152 -4.91 -11.82 9.21
CA VAL A 152 -5.95 -12.54 9.97
C VAL A 152 -5.62 -12.52 11.47
N ALA A 153 -4.36 -12.72 11.86
CA ALA A 153 -3.91 -12.66 13.25
C ALA A 153 -4.22 -11.30 13.88
N ILE A 154 -3.92 -10.20 13.17
CA ILE A 154 -4.23 -8.84 13.62
C ILE A 154 -5.75 -8.61 13.72
N ARG A 155 -6.53 -9.00 12.69
CA ARG A 155 -7.97 -8.70 12.65
C ARG A 155 -8.80 -9.55 13.62
N ASN A 156 -8.47 -10.83 13.78
CA ASN A 156 -9.27 -11.76 14.58
C ASN A 156 -9.00 -11.67 16.08
N LYS A 157 -7.84 -11.15 16.48
CA LYS A 157 -7.44 -10.98 17.89
C LYS A 157 -7.23 -9.52 18.26
N LYS A 158 -8.01 -8.61 17.64
CA LYS A 158 -7.99 -7.17 17.94
C LYS A 158 -8.10 -6.95 19.46
N GLY A 159 -7.22 -6.11 20.01
CA GLY A 159 -7.17 -5.83 21.45
C GLY A 159 -6.40 -6.83 22.31
N ASN A 160 -5.84 -7.89 21.72
CA ASN A 160 -5.05 -8.88 22.46
C ASN A 160 -3.70 -9.14 21.77
N VAL A 161 -2.70 -8.35 22.15
CA VAL A 161 -1.34 -8.38 21.58
C VAL A 161 -0.68 -9.75 21.76
N ASN A 162 -0.84 -10.39 22.92
CA ASN A 162 -0.27 -11.72 23.18
C ASN A 162 -0.85 -12.79 22.26
N ALA A 163 -2.16 -12.78 22.03
CA ALA A 163 -2.82 -13.69 21.09
C ALA A 163 -2.43 -13.40 19.63
N MET A 164 -2.15 -12.14 19.27
CA MET A 164 -1.59 -11.80 17.96
C MET A 164 -0.20 -12.39 17.80
N ARG A 165 0.70 -12.21 18.78
CA ARG A 165 2.07 -12.76 18.80
C ARG A 165 2.05 -14.29 18.64
N GLN A 166 1.26 -15.00 19.44
CA GLN A 166 1.15 -16.45 19.34
C GLN A 166 0.70 -16.90 17.95
N ASN A 167 -0.33 -16.25 17.39
CA ASN A 167 -0.78 -16.57 16.04
C ASN A 167 0.34 -16.34 15.02
N VAL A 168 0.97 -15.15 15.00
CA VAL A 168 2.04 -14.80 14.06
C VAL A 168 3.16 -15.84 14.07
N MET A 169 3.67 -16.21 15.25
CA MET A 169 4.72 -17.22 15.39
C MET A 169 4.25 -18.63 14.99
N THR A 170 3.00 -18.99 15.29
CA THR A 170 2.42 -20.30 14.91
C THR A 170 2.64 -20.62 13.44
N ARG A 171 2.49 -19.62 12.56
CA ARG A 171 2.55 -19.87 11.12
C ARG A 171 3.97 -20.19 10.63
N LEU A 172 4.99 -19.54 11.17
CA LEU A 172 6.38 -19.83 10.81
C LEU A 172 6.72 -21.27 11.18
N PHE A 173 6.47 -21.64 12.44
CA PHE A 173 6.79 -22.97 12.96
C PHE A 173 5.96 -24.08 12.33
N HIS A 174 4.69 -23.83 12.00
CA HIS A 174 3.87 -24.79 11.26
C HIS A 174 4.46 -25.09 9.86
N TYR A 175 5.06 -24.10 9.19
CA TYR A 175 5.71 -24.32 7.89
C TYR A 175 7.13 -24.90 8.00
N ALA A 176 7.77 -24.78 9.17
CA ALA A 176 9.06 -25.41 9.49
C ALA A 176 8.91 -26.86 9.97
N SER A 177 7.72 -27.24 10.46
CA SER A 177 7.44 -28.55 11.06
C SER A 177 7.65 -29.71 10.08
N THR A 178 8.37 -30.74 10.52
CA THR A 178 8.56 -32.01 9.79
C THR A 178 7.96 -33.19 10.57
N ALA A 179 8.04 -34.40 10.01
CA ALA A 179 7.60 -35.61 10.71
C ALA A 179 8.49 -35.92 11.92
N GLU A 180 9.80 -35.70 11.76
CA GLU A 180 10.83 -35.96 12.74
C GLU A 180 10.93 -34.84 13.80
N ASN A 181 10.60 -33.61 13.41
CA ASN A 181 10.61 -32.44 14.29
C ASN A 181 9.28 -31.68 14.21
N PRO A 182 8.25 -32.11 14.99
CA PRO A 182 6.94 -31.46 15.00
C PRO A 182 6.98 -30.13 15.77
N MET A 183 6.75 -29.01 15.08
CA MET A 183 6.84 -27.65 15.63
C MET A 183 5.45 -27.00 15.82
N HIS A 184 4.57 -27.66 16.59
CA HIS A 184 3.18 -27.23 16.80
C HIS A 184 2.90 -26.55 18.15
N HIS A 185 3.95 -26.20 18.91
CA HIS A 185 3.86 -25.65 20.27
C HIS A 185 3.17 -24.27 20.38
N PHE A 186 3.11 -23.50 19.29
CA PHE A 186 2.34 -22.24 19.26
C PHE A 186 0.88 -22.42 18.81
N CYS A 187 0.51 -23.60 18.30
CA CYS A 187 -0.86 -23.87 17.87
C CYS A 187 -1.81 -23.91 19.07
N PRO A 188 -3.08 -23.47 18.92
CA PRO A 188 -4.08 -23.61 19.97
C PRO A 188 -4.21 -25.08 20.38
N GLU A 189 -4.29 -25.34 21.68
CA GLU A 189 -4.49 -26.68 22.23
C GLU A 189 -5.96 -27.09 22.19
N GLY A 190 -6.23 -28.39 22.32
CA GLY A 190 -7.56 -28.96 22.38
C GLY A 190 -8.15 -29.38 21.03
N ASP A 191 -9.28 -30.05 21.10
CA ASP A 191 -9.93 -30.72 19.96
C ASP A 191 -10.69 -29.78 19.01
N THR A 192 -10.86 -28.52 19.43
CA THR A 192 -11.39 -27.41 18.62
C THR A 192 -10.29 -26.65 17.87
N SER A 193 -9.03 -27.05 18.03
CA SER A 193 -7.91 -26.45 17.32
C SER A 193 -8.04 -26.64 15.81
N TRP A 194 -7.68 -25.61 15.04
CA TRP A 194 -7.52 -25.76 13.60
C TRP A 194 -6.27 -26.59 13.24
N CYS A 195 -5.34 -26.76 14.19
CA CYS A 195 -4.14 -27.57 13.99
C CYS A 195 -4.47 -29.05 14.17
N LYS A 196 -4.49 -29.78 13.06
CA LYS A 196 -4.81 -31.21 13.05
C LYS A 196 -3.88 -32.05 13.95
N TRP A 197 -2.62 -31.67 14.09
CA TRP A 197 -1.69 -32.32 15.02
C TRP A 197 -2.13 -32.18 16.49
N GLN A 198 -2.58 -30.98 16.91
CA GLN A 198 -3.09 -30.76 18.27
C GLN A 198 -4.39 -31.50 18.52
N VAL A 199 -5.30 -31.53 17.54
CA VAL A 199 -6.55 -32.31 17.62
C VAL A 199 -6.26 -33.81 17.76
N ASP A 200 -5.29 -34.30 17.00
CA ASP A 200 -4.92 -35.71 16.99
C ASP A 200 -4.23 -36.13 18.30
N LYS A 201 -3.38 -35.26 18.85
CA LYS A 201 -2.79 -35.40 20.20
C LYS A 201 -3.87 -35.51 21.27
N GLU A 202 -4.88 -34.64 21.25
CA GLU A 202 -5.96 -34.60 22.23
C GLU A 202 -6.90 -35.82 22.11
N ARG A 203 -7.20 -36.23 20.88
CA ARG A 203 -8.13 -37.36 20.59
C ARG A 203 -7.45 -38.73 20.57
N GLY A 204 -6.14 -38.80 20.76
CA GLY A 204 -5.37 -40.05 20.63
C GLY A 204 -5.42 -40.67 19.23
N SER A 205 -5.56 -39.86 18.18
CA SER A 205 -5.61 -40.31 16.78
C SER A 205 -4.32 -39.97 16.03
N SER A 206 -4.08 -40.56 14.85
CA SER A 206 -2.82 -40.41 14.08
C SER A 206 -3.06 -40.07 12.61
N THR A 207 -4.05 -39.22 12.34
CA THR A 207 -4.46 -38.83 10.98
C THR A 207 -3.66 -37.66 10.41
N TYR A 208 -2.90 -36.96 11.24
CA TYR A 208 -2.06 -35.83 10.85
C TYR A 208 -1.02 -36.24 9.80
N ARG A 209 -0.86 -35.39 8.78
CA ARG A 209 0.11 -35.55 7.70
C ARG A 209 1.01 -34.31 7.68
N PRO A 210 2.34 -34.46 7.84
CA PRO A 210 3.28 -33.35 7.74
C PRO A 210 3.25 -32.67 6.38
N LEU A 211 3.74 -31.42 6.32
CA LEU A 211 3.83 -30.66 5.08
C LEU A 211 4.78 -31.36 4.09
N LYS A 212 4.35 -31.51 2.84
CA LYS A 212 5.15 -32.19 1.78
C LYS A 212 6.46 -31.48 1.46
N ASN A 213 6.51 -30.15 1.58
CA ASN A 213 7.68 -29.33 1.34
C ASN A 213 7.81 -28.31 2.48
N PRO A 214 8.38 -28.68 3.64
CA PRO A 214 8.61 -27.76 4.74
C PRO A 214 9.68 -26.73 4.37
N LEU A 215 9.70 -25.61 5.09
CA LEU A 215 10.75 -24.60 4.96
C LEU A 215 12.09 -25.19 5.40
N SER A 216 13.15 -24.92 4.63
CA SER A 216 14.50 -25.31 5.03
C SER A 216 14.96 -24.52 6.25
N GLU A 217 15.77 -25.14 7.08
CA GLU A 217 16.30 -24.55 8.32
C GLU A 217 16.98 -23.20 8.07
N VAL A 218 17.71 -23.05 6.95
CA VAL A 218 18.36 -21.80 6.54
C VAL A 218 17.33 -20.67 6.36
N VAL A 219 16.18 -20.96 5.75
CA VAL A 219 15.12 -19.96 5.53
C VAL A 219 14.41 -19.64 6.85
N VAL A 220 14.21 -20.63 7.72
CA VAL A 220 13.61 -20.41 9.04
C VAL A 220 14.49 -19.50 9.89
N LYS A 221 15.80 -19.74 9.95
CA LYS A 221 16.76 -18.88 10.67
C LYS A 221 16.75 -17.42 10.21
N ILE A 222 16.47 -17.18 8.92
CA ILE A 222 16.33 -15.82 8.38
C ILE A 222 14.98 -15.20 8.75
N LEU A 223 13.90 -15.99 8.72
CA LEU A 223 12.55 -15.51 8.95
C LEU A 223 12.22 -15.33 10.43
N GLU A 224 12.79 -16.14 11.32
CA GLU A 224 12.55 -16.09 12.75
C GLU A 224 12.75 -14.69 13.36
N PRO A 225 13.90 -14.00 13.18
CA PRO A 225 14.05 -12.65 13.70
C PRO A 225 13.09 -11.63 13.05
N VAL A 226 12.65 -11.88 11.81
CA VAL A 226 11.62 -11.05 11.16
C VAL A 226 10.26 -11.28 11.81
N PHE A 227 9.88 -12.54 12.07
CA PHE A 227 8.63 -12.89 12.72
C PHE A 227 8.60 -12.45 14.18
N GLU A 228 9.72 -12.50 14.89
CA GLU A 228 9.87 -11.92 16.23
C GLU A 228 9.65 -10.42 16.22
N LYS A 229 10.27 -9.70 15.26
CA LYS A 229 10.06 -8.26 15.09
C LYS A 229 8.63 -7.93 14.69
N LEU A 230 8.00 -8.75 13.83
CA LEU A 230 6.58 -8.63 13.48
C LEU A 230 5.65 -8.99 14.65
N SER A 231 6.17 -9.68 15.66
CA SER A 231 5.47 -10.05 16.89
C SER A 231 5.87 -9.19 18.09
N ASP A 232 6.60 -8.10 17.84
CA ASP A 232 7.01 -7.13 18.85
C ASP A 232 5.80 -6.42 19.45
N GLU A 233 5.77 -6.27 20.77
CA GLU A 233 4.62 -5.71 21.49
C GLU A 233 4.36 -4.24 21.14
N LYS A 234 5.42 -3.45 20.91
CA LYS A 234 5.30 -2.04 20.50
C LYS A 234 4.79 -1.93 19.07
N LEU A 235 5.23 -2.83 18.18
CA LEU A 235 4.72 -2.90 16.81
C LEU A 235 3.25 -3.34 16.78
N LEU A 236 2.90 -4.39 17.53
CA LEU A 236 1.55 -4.96 17.56
C LEU A 236 0.54 -4.04 18.24
N SER A 237 0.93 -3.29 19.28
CA SER A 237 0.08 -2.24 19.87
C SER A 237 -0.24 -1.13 18.87
N CYS A 238 0.69 -0.79 17.97
CA CYS A 238 0.40 0.10 16.83
C CYS A 238 -0.55 -0.55 15.81
N ALA A 239 -0.36 -1.86 15.54
CA ALA A 239 -1.19 -2.63 14.60
C ALA A 239 -2.61 -2.95 15.13
N GLU A 240 -2.85 -2.87 16.43
CA GLU A 240 -4.16 -3.08 17.08
C GLU A 240 -5.25 -2.17 16.50
N LYS A 241 -4.85 -0.97 16.05
CA LYS A 241 -5.74 0.00 15.40
C LYS A 241 -6.19 -0.46 14.00
N CYS A 242 -5.59 -1.52 13.44
CA CYS A 242 -5.91 -2.09 12.12
C CYS A 242 -5.87 -1.05 10.97
N LEU A 243 -4.94 -0.10 11.05
CA LEU A 243 -4.81 0.99 10.07
C LEU A 243 -4.33 0.46 8.71
N THR A 244 -4.76 1.10 7.62
CA THR A 244 -4.39 0.71 6.25
C THR A 244 -3.84 1.90 5.46
N GLN A 245 -3.04 1.62 4.44
CA GLN A 245 -2.47 2.64 3.53
C GLN A 245 -3.47 3.17 2.49
N ASN A 246 -4.72 2.70 2.50
CA ASN A 246 -5.73 3.08 1.51
C ASN A 246 -5.93 4.59 1.38
N GLN A 247 -5.76 5.35 2.47
CA GLN A 247 -5.89 6.81 2.45
C GLN A 247 -4.73 7.45 1.66
N ASN A 248 -3.50 7.00 1.86
CA ASN A 248 -2.35 7.47 1.09
C ASN A 248 -2.49 7.09 -0.38
N GLU A 249 -2.87 5.85 -0.69
CA GLU A 249 -3.11 5.42 -2.06
C GLU A 249 -4.21 6.24 -2.75
N SER A 250 -5.29 6.56 -2.02
CA SER A 250 -6.36 7.42 -2.52
C SER A 250 -5.89 8.85 -2.74
N LEU A 251 -5.08 9.41 -1.84
CA LEU A 251 -4.49 10.73 -2.00
C LEU A 251 -3.56 10.77 -3.22
N HIS A 252 -2.70 9.76 -3.37
CA HIS A 252 -1.80 9.62 -4.51
C HIS A 252 -2.59 9.62 -5.82
N HIS A 253 -3.69 8.85 -5.90
CA HIS A 253 -4.55 8.84 -7.07
C HIS A 253 -5.14 10.22 -7.38
N VAL A 254 -5.55 10.99 -6.36
CA VAL A 254 -6.06 12.36 -6.56
C VAL A 254 -4.94 13.28 -7.05
N ILE A 255 -3.75 13.24 -6.46
CA ILE A 255 -2.62 14.08 -6.90
C ILE A 255 -2.26 13.78 -8.36
N TRP A 256 -2.15 12.50 -8.71
CA TRP A 256 -1.77 12.10 -10.06
C TRP A 256 -2.89 12.21 -11.09
N SER A 257 -4.13 12.52 -10.68
CA SER A 257 -5.17 12.95 -11.63
C SER A 257 -5.04 14.42 -12.03
N TYR A 258 -4.40 15.25 -11.19
CA TYR A 258 -4.04 16.64 -11.53
C TYR A 258 -2.70 16.71 -12.25
N LEU A 259 -1.79 15.78 -11.95
CA LEU A 259 -0.44 15.70 -12.48
C LEU A 259 -0.21 14.32 -13.12
N PRO A 260 -0.67 14.07 -14.35
CA PRO A 260 -0.53 12.75 -14.96
C PRO A 260 0.94 12.31 -15.05
N LYS A 261 1.26 11.11 -14.56
CA LYS A 261 2.63 10.57 -14.51
C LYS A 261 3.28 10.31 -15.88
N GLY A 262 2.47 10.28 -16.94
CA GLY A 262 2.93 10.14 -18.33
C GLY A 262 3.51 11.43 -18.90
N GLU A 263 3.32 12.57 -18.22
CA GLU A 263 3.78 13.87 -18.64
C GLU A 263 4.93 14.35 -17.75
N TYR A 264 5.79 15.20 -18.31
CA TYR A 264 6.80 15.88 -17.53
C TYR A 264 6.17 17.08 -16.82
N HIS A 265 6.36 17.16 -15.50
CA HIS A 265 5.97 18.31 -14.69
C HIS A 265 7.22 18.92 -14.04
N SER A 266 7.36 20.23 -14.11
CA SER A 266 8.38 20.97 -13.38
C SER A 266 8.09 21.01 -11.89
N ALA A 267 9.10 21.35 -11.07
CA ALA A 267 8.93 21.49 -9.63
C ALA A 267 7.79 22.45 -9.24
N GLY A 268 7.68 23.56 -9.97
CA GLY A 268 6.65 24.58 -9.74
C GLY A 268 5.25 24.05 -10.08
N GLU A 269 5.10 23.32 -11.19
CA GLU A 269 3.84 22.66 -11.56
C GLU A 269 3.44 21.61 -10.53
N ILE A 270 4.40 20.84 -10.01
CA ILE A 270 4.14 19.85 -8.96
C ILE A 270 3.69 20.53 -7.68
N GLN A 271 4.33 21.62 -7.26
CA GLN A 271 3.89 22.41 -6.11
C GLN A 271 2.48 22.97 -6.32
N LEU A 272 2.23 23.58 -7.48
CA LEU A 272 0.95 24.20 -7.82
C LEU A 272 -0.17 23.17 -7.97
N GLY A 273 0.11 21.97 -8.48
CA GLY A 273 -0.87 20.89 -8.67
C GLY A 273 -1.13 20.07 -7.40
N THR A 274 -0.13 19.92 -6.53
CA THR A 274 -0.29 19.18 -5.26
C THR A 274 -1.23 19.91 -4.31
N ALA A 275 -1.14 21.24 -4.20
CA ALA A 275 -1.99 22.04 -3.33
C ALA A 275 -3.51 21.87 -3.56
N PRO A 276 -4.06 22.07 -4.79
CA PRO A 276 -5.47 21.86 -5.08
C PRO A 276 -5.85 20.38 -4.96
N ALA A 277 -4.96 19.44 -5.28
CA ALA A 277 -5.24 18.01 -5.10
C ALA A 277 -5.42 17.62 -3.63
N VAL A 278 -4.54 18.09 -2.74
CA VAL A 278 -4.66 17.90 -1.28
C VAL A 278 -5.96 18.53 -0.76
N ARG A 279 -6.30 19.73 -1.25
CA ARG A 279 -7.56 20.39 -0.91
C ARG A 279 -8.77 19.62 -1.41
N HIS A 280 -8.72 19.04 -2.62
CA HIS A 280 -9.79 18.21 -3.17
C HIS A 280 -10.00 16.96 -2.32
N PHE A 281 -8.89 16.31 -1.92
CA PHE A 281 -8.94 15.18 -1.01
C PHE A 281 -9.59 15.55 0.33
N ASN A 282 -9.18 16.66 0.94
CA ASN A 282 -9.67 17.08 2.24
C ASN A 282 -11.11 17.63 2.22
N SER A 283 -11.50 18.38 1.20
CA SER A 283 -12.71 19.22 1.25
C SER A 283 -13.64 19.05 0.05
N GLY A 284 -13.28 18.22 -0.95
CA GLY A 284 -14.09 18.04 -2.16
C GLY A 284 -13.82 19.08 -3.24
N MET A 285 -14.31 18.80 -4.43
CA MET A 285 -14.12 19.60 -5.64
C MET A 285 -14.79 20.97 -5.54
N GLU A 286 -15.95 21.06 -4.88
CA GLU A 286 -16.64 22.33 -4.69
C GLU A 286 -15.74 23.34 -3.95
N ASN A 287 -15.26 22.95 -2.76
CA ASN A 287 -14.41 23.79 -1.92
C ASN A 287 -13.03 24.11 -2.53
N VAL A 288 -12.54 23.29 -3.46
CA VAL A 288 -11.28 23.59 -4.19
C VAL A 288 -11.46 24.78 -5.10
N ASN A 289 -12.63 24.90 -5.72
CA ASN A 289 -12.89 25.90 -6.73
C ASN A 289 -13.50 27.16 -6.13
N THR A 290 -14.53 27.05 -5.27
CA THR A 290 -15.26 28.21 -4.76
C THR A 290 -14.36 29.23 -4.04
N ASN A 291 -13.55 28.81 -3.06
CA ASN A 291 -12.80 29.79 -2.27
C ASN A 291 -11.72 30.56 -3.07
N PRO A 292 -10.93 29.92 -3.96
CA PRO A 292 -10.00 30.68 -4.81
C PRO A 292 -10.70 31.64 -5.76
N PHE A 293 -11.81 31.23 -6.39
CA PHE A 293 -12.57 32.12 -7.29
C PHE A 293 -13.15 33.32 -6.54
N GLU A 294 -13.73 33.11 -5.34
CA GLU A 294 -14.21 34.20 -4.49
C GLU A 294 -13.09 35.18 -4.11
N LYS A 295 -11.93 34.65 -3.68
CA LYS A 295 -10.76 35.50 -3.35
C LYS A 295 -10.19 36.26 -4.54
N ALA A 296 -10.33 35.71 -5.74
CA ALA A 296 -9.93 36.34 -6.99
C ALA A 296 -11.00 37.28 -7.56
N ASN A 297 -12.13 37.49 -6.87
CA ASN A 297 -13.29 38.24 -7.35
C ASN A 297 -13.84 37.71 -8.69
N ILE A 298 -13.75 36.40 -8.92
CA ILE A 298 -14.29 35.74 -10.11
C ILE A 298 -15.66 35.16 -9.76
N SER A 299 -16.70 35.63 -10.45
CA SER A 299 -18.07 35.14 -10.27
C SER A 299 -18.20 33.69 -10.77
N VAL A 300 -18.60 32.78 -9.89
CA VAL A 300 -18.88 31.39 -10.25
C VAL A 300 -20.35 31.21 -10.61
N GLY A 301 -20.64 30.86 -11.86
CA GLY A 301 -21.99 30.52 -12.30
C GLY A 301 -22.55 29.22 -11.70
N ASP A 302 -23.86 29.14 -11.55
CA ASP A 302 -24.54 28.01 -10.87
C ASP A 302 -24.31 26.65 -11.52
N ASN A 303 -24.13 26.61 -12.84
CA ASN A 303 -23.82 25.37 -13.56
C ASN A 303 -22.49 24.75 -13.10
N ASN A 304 -21.48 25.58 -12.80
CA ASN A 304 -20.20 25.10 -12.29
C ASN A 304 -20.36 24.51 -10.89
N LYS A 305 -21.09 25.20 -10.00
CA LYS A 305 -21.36 24.70 -8.64
C LYS A 305 -22.09 23.36 -8.68
N ARG A 306 -23.14 23.24 -9.50
CA ARG A 306 -23.88 21.98 -9.70
C ARG A 306 -22.98 20.85 -10.20
N LEU A 307 -22.08 21.14 -11.15
CA LEU A 307 -21.13 20.16 -11.65
C LEU A 307 -20.18 19.65 -10.54
N TRP A 308 -19.62 20.56 -9.74
CA TRP A 308 -18.71 20.18 -8.65
C TRP A 308 -19.39 19.35 -7.57
N ILE A 309 -20.61 19.76 -7.16
CA ILE A 309 -21.43 19.00 -6.21
C ILE A 309 -21.74 17.60 -6.74
N ASN A 310 -22.07 17.47 -8.03
CA ASN A 310 -22.35 16.16 -8.63
C ASN A 310 -21.11 15.25 -8.69
N ASN A 311 -19.94 15.83 -8.99
CA ASN A 311 -18.67 15.10 -8.97
C ASN A 311 -18.35 14.59 -7.55
N ASP A 312 -18.50 15.44 -6.54
CA ASP A 312 -18.31 15.06 -5.14
C ASP A 312 -19.31 13.98 -4.70
N SER A 313 -20.59 14.13 -5.06
CA SER A 313 -21.63 13.15 -4.78
C SER A 313 -21.33 11.79 -5.42
N THR A 314 -20.83 11.79 -6.66
CA THR A 314 -20.46 10.57 -7.37
C THR A 314 -19.25 9.89 -6.76
N ARG A 315 -18.23 10.67 -6.37
CA ARG A 315 -17.07 10.17 -5.63
C ARG A 315 -17.49 9.49 -4.32
N ILE A 316 -18.36 10.12 -3.53
CA ILE A 316 -18.87 9.56 -2.26
C ILE A 316 -19.64 8.27 -2.52
N ARG A 317 -20.55 8.26 -3.51
CA ARG A 317 -21.32 7.07 -3.89
C ARG A 317 -20.43 5.89 -4.29
N HIS A 318 -19.41 6.14 -5.12
CA HIS A 318 -18.43 5.11 -5.50
C HIS A 318 -17.63 4.59 -4.30
N SER A 319 -17.22 5.47 -3.38
CA SER A 319 -16.52 5.09 -2.15
C SER A 319 -17.39 4.17 -1.27
N LEU A 320 -18.65 4.57 -1.02
CA LEU A 320 -19.62 3.76 -0.27
C LEU A 320 -19.86 2.39 -0.91
N TYR A 321 -20.00 2.35 -2.24
CA TYR A 321 -20.13 1.09 -2.98
C TYR A 321 -18.88 0.20 -2.83
N LYS A 322 -17.67 0.74 -2.97
CA LYS A 322 -16.41 -0.02 -2.81
C LYS A 322 -16.24 -0.57 -1.39
N ALA A 323 -16.75 0.14 -0.38
CA ALA A 323 -16.74 -0.30 1.02
C ALA A 323 -17.79 -1.38 1.33
N SER A 324 -18.87 -1.45 0.54
CA SER A 324 -19.95 -2.43 0.70
C SER A 324 -19.47 -3.88 0.52
N GLN A 325 -20.20 -4.84 1.11
CA GLN A 325 -19.90 -6.27 0.93
C GLN A 325 -20.02 -6.71 -0.54
N LYS A 326 -20.98 -6.15 -1.28
CA LYS A 326 -21.16 -6.40 -2.71
C LYS A 326 -19.92 -5.97 -3.51
N GLY A 327 -19.41 -4.76 -3.24
CA GLY A 327 -18.19 -4.25 -3.86
C GLY A 327 -16.95 -5.09 -3.52
N LYS A 328 -16.80 -5.48 -2.25
CA LYS A 328 -15.72 -6.38 -1.80
C LYS A 328 -15.77 -7.75 -2.48
N LYS A 329 -16.96 -8.34 -2.62
CA LYS A 329 -17.16 -9.64 -3.32
C LYS A 329 -16.82 -9.53 -4.81
N ARG A 330 -17.32 -8.49 -5.50
CA ARG A 330 -17.00 -8.25 -6.91
C ARG A 330 -15.51 -8.07 -7.14
N ARG A 331 -14.82 -7.33 -6.26
CA ARG A 331 -13.36 -7.16 -6.34
C ARG A 331 -12.61 -8.50 -6.22
N LYS A 332 -13.01 -9.37 -5.27
CA LYS A 332 -12.41 -10.71 -5.14
C LYS A 332 -12.62 -11.55 -6.42
N GLN A 333 -13.80 -11.45 -7.03
CA GLN A 333 -14.09 -12.15 -8.30
C GLN A 333 -13.21 -11.64 -9.43
N LEU A 334 -13.06 -10.31 -9.58
CA LEU A 334 -12.23 -9.71 -10.62
C LEU A 334 -10.75 -10.09 -10.45
N ILE A 335 -10.22 -10.04 -9.22
CA ILE A 335 -8.84 -10.48 -8.94
C ILE A 335 -8.66 -11.96 -9.30
N ALA A 336 -9.64 -12.81 -8.96
CA ALA A 336 -9.59 -14.22 -9.31
C ALA A 336 -9.63 -14.45 -10.84
N MET A 337 -10.44 -13.69 -11.57
CA MET A 337 -10.51 -13.72 -13.03
C MET A 337 -9.21 -13.22 -13.68
N GLU A 338 -8.62 -12.15 -13.16
CA GLU A 338 -7.36 -11.60 -13.66
C GLU A 338 -6.19 -12.55 -13.41
N ALA A 339 -6.14 -13.20 -12.25
CA ALA A 339 -5.16 -14.26 -11.97
C ALA A 339 -5.30 -15.44 -12.94
N GLN A 340 -6.54 -15.85 -13.27
CA GLN A 340 -6.78 -16.89 -14.28
C GLN A 340 -6.35 -16.44 -15.69
N HIS A 341 -6.54 -15.16 -16.02
CA HIS A 341 -6.13 -14.60 -17.31
C HIS A 341 -4.60 -14.48 -17.43
N GLN A 342 -3.92 -14.06 -16.36
CA GLN A 342 -2.45 -14.04 -16.32
C GLN A 342 -1.85 -15.45 -16.37
N ASP A 343 -2.44 -16.43 -15.69
CA ASP A 343 -2.03 -17.84 -15.80
C ASP A 343 -2.23 -18.42 -17.21
N THR A 344 -3.18 -17.88 -18.00
CA THR A 344 -3.38 -18.25 -19.41
C THR A 344 -2.45 -17.50 -20.37
N LEU A 345 -1.93 -16.33 -19.97
CA LEU A 345 -0.93 -15.55 -20.73
C LEU A 345 0.52 -15.92 -20.41
N GLN A 346 0.77 -16.71 -19.36
CA GLN A 346 2.11 -17.15 -18.95
C GLN A 346 2.44 -18.61 -19.31
N TYR A 347 1.70 -19.22 -20.25
CA TYR A 347 1.95 -20.59 -20.72
C TYR A 347 1.60 -20.77 -22.20
N ASP A 348 2.58 -20.54 -23.07
CA ASP A 348 2.70 -21.24 -24.36
C ASP A 348 4.08 -21.93 -24.40
N ASP A 349 4.31 -22.79 -23.41
CA ASP A 349 5.41 -23.75 -23.45
C ASP A 349 4.83 -25.13 -23.18
N SER A 350 4.87 -25.93 -24.23
CA SER A 350 4.19 -27.20 -24.38
C SER A 350 4.93 -28.31 -23.64
N TYR A 351 4.54 -28.61 -22.40
CA TYR A 351 4.71 -29.96 -21.85
C TYR A 351 3.83 -30.20 -20.60
N ALA A 352 3.03 -31.27 -20.66
CA ALA A 352 2.31 -31.92 -19.56
C ALA A 352 1.04 -31.25 -19.00
N LYS A 353 -0.06 -31.27 -19.76
CA LYS A 353 -1.44 -31.22 -19.24
C LYS A 353 -2.19 -32.48 -19.68
N ASP A 354 -2.13 -33.55 -18.88
CA ASP A 354 -3.02 -34.70 -19.11
C ASP A 354 -3.45 -35.50 -17.87
N LYS A 355 -3.27 -34.98 -16.64
CA LYS A 355 -3.64 -35.74 -15.42
C LYS A 355 -4.32 -34.97 -14.30
N TYR A 356 -5.03 -33.87 -14.57
CA TYR A 356 -5.66 -33.08 -13.49
C TYR A 356 -7.16 -32.79 -13.59
N TYR A 357 -7.85 -33.23 -14.65
CA TYR A 357 -9.32 -33.10 -14.75
C TYR A 357 -9.99 -34.41 -15.15
N LYS A 358 -9.93 -35.41 -14.25
CA LYS A 358 -10.90 -36.51 -14.21
C LYS A 358 -11.14 -36.93 -12.77
N SER A 359 -12.04 -36.21 -12.09
CA SER A 359 -13.00 -36.77 -11.12
C SER A 359 -13.83 -35.64 -10.52
N SER A 360 -15.08 -35.50 -10.95
CA SER A 360 -16.25 -35.18 -10.14
C SER A 360 -17.32 -34.43 -10.95
N THR A 361 -18.03 -35.14 -11.81
CA THR A 361 -19.47 -34.92 -12.03
C THR A 361 -20.05 -36.26 -12.45
N SER A 362 -20.51 -37.04 -11.47
CA SER A 362 -21.54 -38.04 -11.70
C SER A 362 -22.90 -37.35 -11.64
N ASP A 363 -23.75 -37.74 -12.60
CA ASP A 363 -25.21 -37.67 -12.63
C ASP A 363 -25.88 -36.30 -12.92
N ASN A 364 -26.24 -36.04 -14.18
CA ASN A 364 -27.55 -36.45 -14.76
C ASN A 364 -27.71 -36.01 -16.25
N PRO A 365 -28.72 -36.53 -16.99
CA PRO A 365 -28.56 -36.94 -18.39
C PRO A 365 -29.24 -36.04 -19.44
N SER A 366 -28.95 -36.41 -20.71
CA SER A 366 -29.67 -36.14 -21.97
C SER A 366 -29.73 -34.71 -22.50
N GLU A 367 -29.09 -34.47 -23.64
CA GLU A 367 -29.82 -34.36 -24.91
C GLU A 367 -28.89 -34.49 -26.13
N LYS A 368 -29.46 -35.08 -27.18
CA LYS A 368 -28.79 -35.57 -28.38
C LYS A 368 -28.56 -34.45 -29.40
N GLY A 369 -27.37 -34.48 -30.01
CA GLY A 369 -27.02 -34.20 -31.40
C GLY A 369 -27.76 -33.13 -32.22
N ARG A 370 -27.00 -32.28 -32.90
CA ARG A 370 -26.71 -32.44 -34.36
C ARG A 370 -25.85 -31.30 -34.89
N ASP A 371 -24.81 -31.75 -35.59
CA ASP A 371 -24.18 -31.24 -36.81
C ASP A 371 -24.00 -29.75 -37.09
N ARG A 372 -22.73 -29.48 -37.37
CA ARG A 372 -22.14 -28.33 -38.03
C ARG A 372 -22.78 -28.10 -39.40
N LEU A 373 -23.19 -26.87 -39.66
CA LEU A 373 -23.22 -26.33 -41.02
C LEU A 373 -22.26 -25.16 -41.11
N ASN A 374 -21.28 -25.38 -41.97
CA ASN A 374 -20.16 -24.52 -42.32
C ASN A 374 -20.63 -23.66 -43.50
N VAL A 375 -20.71 -22.33 -43.38
CA VAL A 375 -20.91 -21.46 -44.55
C VAL A 375 -19.92 -20.30 -44.51
N LYS A 376 -19.19 -20.24 -45.62
CA LYS A 376 -18.07 -19.39 -45.97
C LYS A 376 -18.48 -17.92 -46.03
N HIS A 377 -17.58 -17.04 -45.60
CA HIS A 377 -17.60 -15.62 -45.96
C HIS A 377 -17.41 -15.46 -47.48
N VAL A 378 -18.33 -14.74 -48.12
CA VAL A 378 -18.15 -14.16 -49.44
C VAL A 378 -18.15 -12.64 -49.25
N ALA A 379 -17.13 -12.00 -49.81
CA ALA A 379 -16.95 -10.56 -49.82
C ALA A 379 -17.83 -9.90 -50.90
N ASN A 380 -18.44 -8.77 -50.52
CA ASN A 380 -18.79 -7.56 -51.29
C ASN A 380 -19.58 -7.66 -52.61
N PRO A 381 -20.33 -6.60 -52.96
CA PRO A 381 -19.74 -5.32 -53.43
C PRO A 381 -19.64 -4.21 -52.38
#